data_AF-A0A149UVA7-F1
#
_entry.id   AF-A0A149UVA7-F1
#
_cell.length_a   1.000
_cell.length_b   1.000
_cell.length_c   1.000
_cell.angle_alpha   90.00
_cell.angle_beta   90.00
_cell.angle_gamma   90.00
#
_symmetry.space_group_name_H-M   'P 1'
#
loop_
_entity.id
_entity.type
_entity.pdbx_description
1 polymer ?
#
loop_
_entity_poly.entity_id
_entity_poly.type
_entity_poly.pdbx_seq_one_letter_code
_entity_poly.pdbx_strand_id
1 'polypeptide(L)' 'MRLTLYTDYALRTLLYLGVHADRRVSIREVALAYGISENHLVKVIHHLGKGG' A
#
# COMPACT_ATOMS: atom_id res chain seq x y z
N MET A 1 12.26 8.17 -15.27
CA MET A 1 11.91 7.33 -14.09
C MET A 1 11.19 6.08 -14.58
N ARG A 2 11.50 4.89 -14.04
CA ARG A 2 10.77 3.66 -14.35
C ARG A 2 9.83 3.33 -13.19
N LEU A 3 8.52 3.43 -13.43
CA LEU A 3 7.51 2.95 -12.49
C LEU A 3 7.58 1.42 -12.45
N THR A 4 7.92 0.89 -11.28
CA THR A 4 7.90 -0.55 -11.03
C THR A 4 6.57 -0.92 -10.38
N LEU A 5 6.18 -2.20 -10.42
CA LEU A 5 5.02 -2.69 -9.65
C LEU A 5 5.14 -2.33 -8.17
N TYR A 6 6.35 -2.34 -7.62
CA TYR A 6 6.61 -1.94 -6.25
C TYR A 6 6.22 -0.48 -5.99
N THR A 7 6.65 0.42 -6.88
CA THR A 7 6.31 1.85 -6.80
C THR A 7 4.82 2.09 -7.01
N ASP A 8 4.19 1.40 -7.95
CA ASP A 8 2.73 1.47 -8.18
C ASP A 8 1.95 1.04 -6.92
N TYR A 9 2.32 -0.10 -6.31
CA TYR A 9 1.66 -0.59 -5.09
C TYR A 9 1.88 0.36 -3.89
N ALA A 10 3.06 0.95 -3.78
CA ALA A 10 3.35 1.95 -2.74
C ALA A 10 2.43 3.17 -2.89
N LEU A 11 2.31 3.72 -4.09
CA LEU A 11 1.46 4.87 -4.38
C LEU A 11 -0.01 4.56 -4.13
N ARG A 12 -0.53 3.43 -4.63
CA ARG A 12 -1.92 3.01 -4.39
C ARG A 12 -2.23 2.84 -2.92
N THR A 13 -1.28 2.29 -2.15
CA THR A 13 -1.42 2.12 -0.71
C THR A 13 -1.50 3.47 0.00
N LEU A 14 -0.59 4.41 -0.30
CA LEU A 14 -0.60 5.74 0.29
C LEU A 14 -1.86 6.52 -0.06
N LEU A 15 -2.33 6.44 -1.31
CA LEU A 15 -3.59 7.06 -1.74
C LEU A 15 -4.79 6.48 -0.97
N TYR A 16 -4.86 5.17 -0.84
CA TYR A 16 -5.94 4.51 -0.10
C TYR A 16 -5.95 4.94 1.37
N LEU A 17 -4.78 5.01 2.00
CA LEU A 17 -4.64 5.50 3.38
C LEU A 17 -5.05 6.97 3.50
N GLY A 18 -4.68 7.83 2.55
CA GLY A 18 -5.06 9.24 2.54
C GLY A 18 -6.57 9.47 2.47
N VAL A 19 -7.28 8.64 1.71
CA VAL A 19 -8.76 8.70 1.60
C VAL A 19 -9.47 8.20 2.87
N HIS A 20 -8.82 7.32 3.65
CA HIS A 20 -9.38 6.72 4.87
C HIS A 20 -8.64 7.18 6.14
N ALA A 21 -8.16 8.43 6.15
CA ALA A 21 -7.29 8.96 7.21
C ALA A 21 -7.97 9.05 8.59
N ASP A 22 -9.29 8.94 8.65
CA ASP A 22 -10.12 8.95 9.87
C ASP A 22 -10.16 7.60 10.59
N ARG A 23 -9.62 6.54 9.99
CA ARG A 23 -9.65 5.18 10.56
C ARG A 23 -8.37 4.40 10.32
N ARG A 24 -8.22 3.30 11.05
CA ARG A 24 -7.18 2.31 10.76
C ARG A 24 -7.61 1.46 9.55
N VAL A 25 -6.65 1.23 8.66
CA VAL A 25 -6.79 0.39 7.48
C VAL A 25 -5.85 -0.81 7.62
N SER A 26 -6.36 -2.01 7.37
CA SER A 26 -5.56 -3.24 7.34
C SER A 26 -4.97 -3.52 5.96
N ILE A 27 -3.88 -4.31 5.93
CA ILE A 27 -3.24 -4.76 4.68
C ILE A 27 -4.25 -5.49 3.78
N ARG A 28 -5.10 -6.33 4.38
CA ARG A 28 -6.13 -7.09 3.67
C ARG A 28 -7.14 -6.19 2.95
N GLU A 29 -7.51 -5.06 3.54
CA GLU A 29 -8.43 -4.12 2.89
C GLU A 29 -7.82 -3.53 1.61
N VAL A 30 -6.56 -3.10 1.68
CA VAL A 30 -5.85 -2.57 0.51
C VAL A 30 -5.65 -3.66 -0.55
N ALA A 31 -5.33 -4.88 -0.12
CA ALA A 31 -5.19 -6.06 -0.97
C ALA A 31 -6.46 -6.32 -1.79
N LEU A 32 -7.60 -6.36 -1.12
CA LEU A 32 -8.90 -6.59 -1.74
C LEU A 32 -9.32 -5.41 -2.64
N ALA A 33 -9.10 -4.17 -2.20
CA ALA A 33 -9.49 -2.98 -2.94
C ALA A 33 -8.80 -2.85 -4.31
N TYR A 34 -7.55 -3.33 -4.43
CA TYR A 34 -6.78 -3.22 -5.67
C TYR A 34 -6.42 -4.57 -6.32
N GLY A 35 -6.88 -5.70 -5.79
CA GLY A 35 -6.55 -7.03 -6.31
C GLY A 35 -5.06 -7.39 -6.20
N ILE A 36 -4.38 -6.90 -5.15
CA ILE A 36 -2.96 -7.14 -4.90
C ILE A 36 -2.83 -8.20 -3.81
N SER A 37 -1.91 -9.16 -3.95
CA SER A 37 -1.70 -10.14 -2.86
C SER A 37 -1.15 -9.47 -1.59
N GLU A 38 -1.62 -9.93 -0.43
CA GLU A 38 -1.17 -9.43 0.88
C GLU A 38 0.35 -9.57 1.04
N ASN A 39 0.93 -10.66 0.54
CA ASN A 39 2.39 -10.90 0.59
C ASN A 39 3.21 -9.81 -0.12
N HIS A 40 2.71 -9.25 -1.23
CA HIS A 40 3.38 -8.13 -1.90
C HIS A 40 3.21 -6.83 -1.11
N LEU A 41 2.01 -6.59 -0.58
CA LEU A 41 1.73 -5.39 0.20
C LEU A 41 2.50 -5.35 1.52
N VAL A 42 2.70 -6.48 2.21
CA VAL A 42 3.54 -6.55 3.43
C VAL A 42 4.93 -5.98 3.17
N LYS A 43 5.58 -6.37 2.06
CA LYS A 43 6.91 -5.88 1.70
C LYS A 43 6.93 -4.39 1.36
N VAL A 44 5.88 -3.91 0.70
CA VAL A 44 5.72 -2.50 0.34
C VAL A 44 5.52 -1.66 1.60
N ILE A 45 4.56 -2.03 2.45
CA ILE A 45 4.18 -1.31 3.67
C ILE A 45 5.33 -1.31 4.68
N HIS A 46 6.03 -2.43 4.86
CA HIS A 46 7.21 -2.50 5.74
C HIS A 46 8.30 -1.50 5.33
N HIS A 47 8.53 -1.30 4.04
CA HIS A 47 9.49 -0.31 3.57
C HIS A 47 8.94 1.11 3.76
N LEU A 48 7.68 1.37 3.41
CA LEU A 48 7.05 2.67 3.63
C LEU A 48 7.16 3.10 5.11
N GLY A 49 6.90 2.18 6.04
CA GLY A 49 7.02 2.44 7.48
C GLY A 49 8.44 2.64 7.99
N LYS A 50 9.47 2.26 7.23
CA LYS A 50 10.88 2.55 7.57
C LYS A 50 11.36 3.92 7.05
N GLY A 51 10.69 4.46 6.04
CA GLY A 51 11.06 5.72 5.40
C GLY A 51 10.25 6.94 5.89
N GLY A 52 9.30 6.72 6.79
CA GLY A 52 8.48 7.77 7.43
C GLY A 52 8.91 8.05 8.85
#